data_AF-A0A9E2M7K5-F1
#
_entry.id   AF-A0A9E2M7K5-F1
#
_cell.length_a   1.000
_cell.length_b   1.000
_cell.length_c   1.000
_cell.angle_alpha   90.00
_cell.angle_beta   90.00
_cell.angle_gamma   90.00
#
_symmetry.space_group_name_H-M   'P 1'
#
loop_
_entity.id
_entity.type
_entity.pdbx_description
1 polymer ?
#
loop_
_entity_poly.entity_id
_entity_poly.type
_entity_poly.pdbx_seq_one_letter_code
_entity_poly.pdbx_strand_id
1 'polypeptide(L)'
;MTQAVLFMAIVPAALGAVLLFALVTGYVSERVRERIQWAMVLTGHPLAVIWFGWEAWERQQRAEWLGFSLFLLGAGLFAAQFIQWLRSGALSSGFRNQKA
;
A
#
# COMPACT_ATOMS: atom_id res chain seq x y z
N MET A 1 -2.65 -28.91 -2.54
CA MET A 1 -1.78 -27.73 -2.30
C MET A 1 -2.34 -26.44 -2.92
N THR A 2 -2.89 -26.49 -4.13
CA THR A 2 -3.55 -25.34 -4.82
C THR A 2 -4.68 -24.69 -4.03
N GLN A 3 -5.51 -25.46 -3.31
CA GLN A 3 -6.65 -24.93 -2.56
C GLN A 3 -6.25 -24.05 -1.36
N ALA A 4 -5.16 -24.40 -0.66
CA ALA A 4 -4.63 -23.60 0.45
C ALA A 4 -4.00 -22.28 -0.03
N VAL A 5 -3.32 -22.32 -1.19
CA VAL A 5 -2.74 -21.12 -1.83
C VAL A 5 -3.85 -20.17 -2.28
N LEU A 6 -4.92 -20.71 -2.89
CA LEU A 6 -6.09 -19.92 -3.25
C LEU A 6 -6.76 -19.31 -2.00
N PHE A 7 -6.87 -20.05 -0.91
CA PHE A 7 -7.42 -19.52 0.34
C PHE A 7 -6.56 -18.39 0.93
N MET A 8 -5.23 -18.54 0.90
CA MET A 8 -4.27 -17.52 1.34
C MET A 8 -4.30 -16.24 0.49
N ALA A 9 -4.68 -16.32 -0.78
CA ALA A 9 -4.80 -15.15 -1.66
C ALA A 9 -6.20 -14.52 -1.62
N ILE A 10 -7.26 -15.34 -1.59
CA ILE A 10 -8.66 -14.90 -1.69
C ILE A 10 -9.11 -14.25 -0.38
N VAL A 11 -8.74 -14.80 0.78
CA VAL A 11 -9.20 -14.27 2.07
C VAL A 11 -8.68 -12.84 2.33
N PRO A 12 -7.37 -12.54 2.15
CA PRO A 12 -6.89 -11.17 2.29
C PRO A 12 -7.48 -10.22 1.25
N ALA A 13 -7.69 -10.68 0.02
CA ALA A 13 -8.32 -9.88 -1.04
C ALA A 13 -9.78 -9.54 -0.71
N ALA A 14 -10.56 -10.51 -0.22
CA ALA A 14 -11.94 -10.30 0.19
C ALA A 14 -12.03 -9.35 1.39
N LEU A 15 -11.16 -9.50 2.39
CA LEU A 15 -11.08 -8.57 3.53
C LEU A 15 -10.71 -7.16 3.08
N GLY A 16 -9.74 -7.03 2.16
CA GLY A 16 -9.36 -5.75 1.57
C GLY A 16 -10.51 -5.09 0.83
N ALA A 17 -11.29 -5.86 0.05
CA ALA A 17 -12.45 -5.36 -0.68
C ALA A 17 -13.58 -4.90 0.27
N VAL A 18 -13.85 -5.65 1.33
CA VAL A 18 -14.85 -5.27 2.35
C VAL A 18 -14.41 -3.99 3.08
N LEU A 19 -13.12 -3.86 3.42
CA LEU A 19 -12.58 -2.66 4.05
C LEU A 19 -12.67 -1.44 3.12
N LEU A 20 -12.32 -1.60 1.84
CA LEU A 20 -12.49 -0.56 0.81
C LEU A 20 -13.96 -0.14 0.67
N PHE A 21 -14.87 -1.11 0.58
CA PHE A 21 -16.30 -0.87 0.48
C PHE A 21 -16.84 -0.13 1.71
N ALA A 22 -16.44 -0.54 2.92
CA ALA A 22 -16.81 0.14 4.16
C ALA A 22 -16.27 1.58 4.22
N LEU A 23 -15.09 1.82 3.64
CA LEU A 23 -14.48 3.15 3.57
C LEU A 23 -15.21 4.09 2.59
N VAL A 24 -15.69 3.54 1.47
CA VAL A 24 -16.42 4.27 0.42
C VAL A 24 -17.85 4.58 0.83
N THR A 25 -18.51 3.65 1.53
CA THR A 25 -19.92 3.78 1.92
C THR A 25 -20.17 4.65 3.16
N GLY A 26 -19.12 5.08 3.87
CA GLY A 26 -19.24 6.05 4.97
C GLY A 26 -19.91 5.50 6.24
N TYR A 27 -20.18 4.20 6.32
CA TYR A 27 -20.74 3.55 7.53
C TYR A 27 -19.77 3.49 8.72
N VAL A 28 -18.55 3.99 8.55
CA VAL A 28 -17.44 3.84 9.49
C VAL A 28 -17.17 5.18 10.17
N SER A 29 -17.09 5.17 11.51
CA SER A 29 -16.75 6.38 12.28
C SER A 29 -15.42 6.99 11.82
N GLU A 30 -15.29 8.31 11.91
CA GLU A 30 -14.10 9.07 11.48
C GLU A 30 -12.79 8.45 11.98
N ARG A 31 -12.76 8.01 13.25
CA ARG A 31 -11.60 7.40 13.90
C ARG A 31 -11.23 6.04 13.30
N VAL A 32 -12.23 5.23 12.94
CA VAL A 32 -11.99 3.90 12.34
C VAL A 32 -11.60 4.08 10.87
N ARG A 33 -12.19 5.05 10.17
CA ARG A 33 -11.79 5.44 8.81
C ARG A 33 -10.34 5.90 8.74
N GLU A 34 -9.90 6.75 9.68
CA GLU A 34 -8.50 7.15 9.81
C GLU A 34 -7.59 5.93 10.01
N ARG A 35 -7.95 5.00 10.92
CA ARG A 35 -7.15 3.78 11.18
C ARG A 35 -7.07 2.85 9.98
N ILE A 36 -8.18 2.66 9.25
CA ILE A 36 -8.19 1.82 8.04
C ILE A 36 -7.35 2.48 6.96
N GLN A 37 -7.46 3.80 6.75
CA GLN A 37 -6.59 4.52 5.80
C GLN A 37 -5.11 4.35 6.16
N TRP A 38 -4.77 4.47 7.45
CA TRP A 38 -3.40 4.23 7.91
C TRP A 38 -2.93 2.81 7.62
N ALA A 39 -3.76 1.80 7.91
CA ALA A 39 -3.46 0.41 7.62
C ALA A 39 -3.28 0.16 6.11
N MET A 40 -4.14 0.74 5.28
CA MET A 40 -4.07 0.63 3.82
C MET A 40 -2.83 1.30 3.24
N VAL A 41 -2.40 2.44 3.78
CA VAL A 41 -1.16 3.08 3.30
C VAL A 41 0.07 2.30 3.75
N LEU A 42 0.10 1.83 5.01
CA LEU A 42 1.19 1.03 5.56
C LEU A 42 1.36 -0.33 4.88
N THR A 43 0.30 -0.88 4.29
CA THR A 43 0.37 -2.15 3.57
C THR A 43 0.49 -1.93 2.06
N GLY A 44 -0.32 -1.04 1.50
CA GLY A 44 -0.43 -0.80 0.07
C GLY A 44 0.82 -0.18 -0.55
N HIS A 45 1.44 0.81 0.10
CA HIS A 45 2.65 1.43 -0.47
C HIS A 45 3.85 0.47 -0.47
N PRO A 46 4.19 -0.23 0.63
CA PRO A 46 5.26 -1.23 0.59
C PRO A 46 4.98 -2.36 -0.40
N LEU A 47 3.73 -2.83 -0.49
CA LEU A 47 3.34 -3.83 -1.50
C LEU A 47 3.56 -3.32 -2.93
N ALA A 48 3.21 -2.06 -3.22
CA ALA A 48 3.47 -1.46 -4.52
C ALA A 48 4.97 -1.38 -4.81
N VAL A 49 5.80 -0.96 -3.84
CA VAL A 49 7.26 -0.93 -4.02
C VAL A 49 7.82 -2.33 -4.32
N ILE A 50 7.38 -3.35 -3.59
CA ILE A 50 7.79 -4.74 -3.81
C ILE A 50 7.35 -5.23 -5.20
N TRP A 51 6.09 -4.97 -5.57
CA TRP A 51 5.54 -5.37 -6.87
C TRP A 51 6.30 -4.74 -8.03
N PHE A 52 6.50 -3.41 -7.98
CA PHE A 52 7.24 -2.69 -9.02
C PHE A 52 8.72 -3.10 -9.05
N GLY A 53 9.33 -3.37 -7.90
CA GLY A 53 10.70 -3.89 -7.83
C GLY A 53 10.83 -5.29 -8.43
N TRP A 54 9.86 -6.17 -8.18
CA TRP A 54 9.79 -7.49 -8.78
C TRP A 54 9.65 -7.42 -10.31
N GLU A 55 8.76 -6.57 -10.80
CA GLU A 55 8.54 -6.35 -12.23
C GLU A 55 9.73 -5.70 -12.94
N ALA A 56 10.48 -4.83 -12.24
CA ALA A 56 11.74 -4.31 -12.75
C ALA A 56 12.77 -5.44 -12.87
N TRP A 57 12.90 -6.30 -11.84
CA TRP A 57 13.82 -7.43 -11.84
C TRP A 57 13.53 -8.42 -12.98
N GLU A 58 12.27 -8.79 -13.22
CA GLU A 58 11.92 -9.68 -14.34
C GLU A 58 12.29 -9.08 -15.70
N ARG A 59 12.05 -7.78 -15.90
CA ARG A 59 12.38 -7.09 -17.16
C ARG A 59 13.87 -6.93 -17.38
N GLN A 60 14.64 -6.77 -16.30
CA GLN A 60 16.10 -6.78 -16.36
C GLN A 60 16.61 -8.12 -16.93
N GLN A 61 16.02 -9.25 -16.52
CA GLN A 61 16.40 -10.57 -17.03
C GLN A 61 16.07 -10.75 -18.52
N ARG A 62 15.01 -10.09 -19.01
CA ARG A 62 14.59 -10.12 -20.42
C ARG A 62 15.28 -9.06 -21.28
N ALA A 63 16.22 -8.29 -20.72
CA ALA A 63 16.89 -7.15 -21.37
C ALA A 63 15.93 -6.06 -21.89
N GLU A 64 14.73 -5.94 -21.30
CA GLU A 64 13.75 -4.91 -21.63
C GLU A 64 14.06 -3.60 -20.88
N TRP A 65 15.09 -2.89 -21.31
CA TRP A 65 15.62 -1.72 -20.60
C TRP A 65 14.59 -0.62 -20.34
N LEU A 66 13.73 -0.32 -21.32
CA LEU A 66 12.70 0.70 -21.18
C LEU A 66 11.67 0.32 -20.11
N GLY A 67 11.21 -0.94 -20.11
CA GLY A 67 10.30 -1.43 -19.09
C GLY A 67 10.97 -1.48 -17.71
N PHE A 68 12.21 -1.97 -17.61
CA PHE A 68 13.00 -1.91 -16.38
C PHE A 68 13.05 -0.49 -15.78
N SER A 69 13.40 0.52 -16.58
CA SER A 69 13.48 1.90 -16.11
C SER A 69 12.13 2.45 -15.64
N LEU A 70 11.04 2.17 -16.35
CA LEU A 70 9.70 2.61 -15.95
C LEU A 70 9.26 1.99 -14.61
N PHE A 71 9.46 0.68 -14.45
CA PHE A 71 9.09 -0.01 -13.21
C PHE A 71 9.98 0.38 -12.04
N LEU A 72 11.27 0.62 -12.27
CA LEU A 72 12.20 1.13 -11.26
C LEU A 72 11.82 2.55 -10.79
N LEU A 73 11.46 3.43 -11.73
CA LEU A 73 10.94 4.77 -11.40
C LEU A 73 9.64 4.68 -10.62
N GLY A 74 8.73 3.79 -11.00
CA GLY A 74 7.49 3.52 -10.26
C GLY A 74 7.76 3.10 -8.81
N ALA A 75 8.67 2.14 -8.59
CA ALA A 75 9.08 1.73 -7.25
C ALA A 75 9.66 2.90 -6.44
N GLY A 76 10.51 3.72 -7.06
CA GLY A 76 11.08 4.92 -6.44
C GLY A 76 10.04 5.97 -6.05
N LEU A 77 9.06 6.23 -6.91
CA LEU A 77 7.97 7.18 -6.64
C LEU A 77 7.10 6.71 -5.46
N PHE A 78 6.71 5.44 -5.43
CA PHE A 78 5.94 4.88 -4.31
C PHE A 78 6.74 4.89 -3.00
N ALA A 79 8.04 4.58 -3.05
CA ALA A 79 8.91 4.66 -1.87
C ALA A 79 9.03 6.10 -1.35
N ALA A 80 9.23 7.08 -2.24
CA ALA A 80 9.29 8.49 -1.87
C ALA A 80 7.96 8.98 -1.27
N GLN A 81 6.82 8.65 -1.89
CA GLN A 81 5.49 8.97 -1.37
C GLN A 81 5.27 8.34 0.00
N PHE A 82 5.68 7.09 0.20
CA PHE A 82 5.55 6.40 1.48
C PHE A 82 6.36 7.10 2.58
N ILE A 83 7.61 7.46 2.29
CA ILE A 83 8.48 8.19 3.23
C ILE A 83 7.90 9.57 3.56
N GLN A 84 7.43 10.31 2.55
CA GLN A 84 6.79 11.61 2.75
C GLN A 84 5.53 11.47 3.61
N TRP A 85 4.73 10.44 3.36
CA TRP A 85 3.52 10.17 4.12
C TRP A 85 3.84 9.81 5.58
N LEU A 86 4.80 8.91 5.83
CA LEU A 86 5.29 8.59 7.18
C LEU A 86 5.75 9.85 7.91
N ARG A 87 6.49 10.73 7.23
CA ARG A 87 6.95 12.01 7.79
C ARG A 87 5.80 12.96 8.11
N SER A 88 4.81 13.07 7.21
CA SER A 88 3.64 13.93 7.42
C SER A 88 2.70 13.43 8.53
N GLY A 89 2.55 12.11 8.65
CA GLY A 89 1.71 11.48 9.68
C GLY A 89 2.35 11.39 11.06
N ALA A 90 3.68 11.30 11.13
CA ALA A 90 4.44 11.45 12.38
C ALA A 90 4.35 12.88 12.93
N LEU A 91 4.34 13.89 12.05
CA LEU A 91 4.21 15.30 12.45
C LEU A 91 2.77 15.68 12.88
N SER A 92 1.73 15.11 12.25
CA SER A 92 0.34 15.45 12.60
C SER A 92 -0.17 14.73 13.85
N SER A 93 0.28 13.51 14.15
CA SER A 93 -0.09 12.81 15.38
C SER A 93 0.54 13.43 16.64
N GLY A 94 1.75 13.99 16.53
CA GLY A 94 2.40 14.75 17.61
C GLY A 94 1.68 16.06 17.97
N PHE A 95 1.12 16.77 16.98
CA PHE A 95 0.39 18.02 17.22
C PHE A 95 -1.05 17.83 17.70
N ARG A 96 -1.72 16.71 17.38
CA ARG A 96 -3.09 16.42 17.85
C ARG A 96 -3.13 15.99 19.33
N ASN A 97 -2.04 15.41 19.85
CA ASN A 97 -1.91 15.02 21.26
C ASN A 97 -1.42 16.15 22.20
N GLN A 98 -1.10 17.34 21.68
CA GLN A 98 -0.74 18.50 22.52
C GLN A 98 -1.89 19.51 22.71
N LYS A 99 -3.06 19.26 22.12
CA LYS A 99 -4.23 20.16 22.19
C LYS A 99 -5.47 19.54 22.85
N ALA A 100 -5.38 18.32 23.36
CA ALA A 100 -6.40 17.70 24.20
C ALA A 100 -5.88 17.64 25.64
#